data_AF-A0A661MPL7-F1
#
_entry.id   AF-A0A661MPL7-F1
#
_cell.length_a   1.000
_cell.length_b   1.000
_cell.length_c   1.000
_cell.angle_alpha   90.00
_cell.angle_beta   90.00
_cell.angle_gamma   90.00
#
_symmetry.space_group_name_H-M   'P 1'
#
loop_
_entity.id
_entity.type
_entity.pdbx_description
1 polymer ?
#
loop_
_entity_poly.entity_id
_entity_poly.type
_entity_poly.pdbx_seq_one_letter_code
_entity_poly.pdbx_strand_id
1 'polypeptide(L)'
;AMDLLSEHTLVVEGADNLATKFLVADAARLAGVPAVQAGAVRWAGWAFCALPDSACLRCLFEDIPRDRVDTCAEAGVVGPVVGVLGGLEAALVCRLLQGERPGGELWHYDALKGALRKTFVRRRSDCPLCAGEIQDLRMERYTAACAA
;
A
#
# COMPACT_ATOMS: atom_id res chain seq x y z
N ALA A 1 -15.64 -4.98 4.35
CA ALA A 1 -14.34 -4.95 3.62
C ALA A 1 -14.12 -6.25 2.87
N MET A 2 -14.09 -7.40 3.57
CA MET A 2 -13.88 -8.71 2.94
C MET A 2 -14.91 -9.05 1.85
N ASP A 3 -16.20 -8.89 2.13
CA ASP A 3 -17.26 -9.19 1.17
C ASP A 3 -17.08 -8.39 -0.13
N LEU A 4 -16.88 -7.08 -0.01
CA LEU A 4 -16.63 -6.20 -1.16
C LEU A 4 -15.39 -6.62 -1.96
N LEU A 5 -14.28 -6.95 -1.28
CA LEU A 5 -13.05 -7.35 -1.97
C LEU A 5 -13.20 -8.67 -2.72
N SER A 6 -13.94 -9.63 -2.15
CA SER A 6 -14.14 -10.95 -2.75
C SER A 6 -14.86 -10.91 -4.10
N GLU A 7 -15.61 -9.84 -4.37
CA GLU A 7 -16.32 -9.62 -5.63
C GLU A 7 -15.47 -8.91 -6.71
N HIS A 8 -14.23 -8.50 -6.38
CA HIS A 8 -13.37 -7.73 -7.27
C HIS A 8 -12.06 -8.48 -7.58
N THR A 9 -11.51 -8.24 -8.76
CA THR A 9 -10.28 -8.90 -9.24
C THR A 9 -9.00 -8.31 -8.67
N LEU A 10 -9.04 -7.05 -8.21
CA LEU A 10 -7.97 -6.32 -7.54
C LEU A 10 -8.55 -5.11 -6.80
N VAL A 11 -7.77 -4.53 -5.90
CA VAL A 11 -8.08 -3.25 -5.23
C VAL A 11 -7.01 -2.21 -5.50
N VAL A 12 -7.43 -0.96 -5.67
CA VAL A 12 -6.56 0.23 -5.75
C VAL A 12 -6.81 1.09 -4.51
N GLU A 13 -5.76 1.48 -3.80
CA GLU A 13 -5.86 2.17 -2.52
C GLU A 13 -5.10 3.50 -2.53
N GLY A 14 -5.86 4.60 -2.56
CA GLY A 14 -5.35 5.98 -2.59
C GLY A 14 -5.82 6.84 -1.42
N ALA A 15 -6.18 6.27 -0.27
CA ALA A 15 -6.51 7.02 0.94
C ALA A 15 -5.27 7.72 1.52
N ASP A 16 -5.49 8.70 2.39
CA ASP A 16 -4.47 9.61 2.91
C ASP A 16 -3.93 9.27 4.31
N ASN A 17 -4.40 8.17 4.90
CA ASN A 17 -4.04 7.76 6.26
C ASN A 17 -3.62 6.29 6.31
N LEU A 18 -2.62 6.01 7.16
CA LEU A 18 -2.01 4.67 7.28
C LEU A 18 -2.99 3.61 7.74
N ALA A 19 -3.93 3.94 8.64
CA ALA A 19 -4.93 3.01 9.14
C ALA A 19 -5.71 2.35 8.00
N THR A 20 -6.24 3.14 7.07
CA THR A 20 -6.93 2.62 5.89
C THR A 20 -5.99 1.84 4.99
N LYS A 21 -4.76 2.30 4.75
CA LYS A 21 -3.79 1.58 3.91
C LYS A 21 -3.54 0.16 4.40
N PHE A 22 -3.28 0.02 5.69
CA PHE A 22 -3.03 -1.28 6.32
C PHE A 22 -4.30 -2.14 6.39
N LEU A 23 -5.46 -1.54 6.69
CA LEU A 23 -6.73 -2.27 6.69
C LEU A 23 -7.05 -2.88 5.32
N VAL A 24 -6.92 -2.09 4.25
CA VAL A 24 -7.15 -2.56 2.88
C VAL A 24 -6.12 -3.60 2.47
N ALA A 25 -4.84 -3.38 2.79
CA ALA A 25 -3.76 -4.33 2.48
C ALA A 25 -3.96 -5.69 3.15
N ASP A 26 -4.29 -5.69 4.44
CA ASP A 26 -4.54 -6.90 5.21
C ASP A 26 -5.79 -7.62 4.68
N ALA A 27 -6.87 -6.87 4.44
CA ALA A 27 -8.11 -7.43 3.90
C ALA A 27 -7.89 -8.06 2.51
N ALA A 28 -7.17 -7.38 1.62
CA ALA A 28 -6.87 -7.89 0.28
C ALA A 28 -6.02 -9.17 0.36
N ARG A 29 -5.02 -9.21 1.23
CA ARG A 29 -4.16 -10.38 1.43
C ARG A 29 -4.93 -11.58 1.98
N LEU A 30 -5.84 -11.35 2.92
CA LEU A 30 -6.70 -12.40 3.50
C LEU A 30 -7.75 -12.88 2.49
N ALA A 31 -8.25 -12.00 1.63
CA ALA A 31 -9.20 -12.34 0.57
C ALA A 31 -8.55 -13.00 -0.66
N GLY A 32 -7.22 -13.03 -0.75
CA GLY A 32 -6.51 -13.51 -1.93
C GLY A 32 -6.61 -12.58 -3.14
N VAL A 33 -6.85 -11.29 -2.90
CA VAL A 33 -7.04 -10.26 -3.92
C VAL A 33 -5.77 -9.41 -4.05
N PRO A 34 -5.24 -9.18 -5.27
CA PRO A 34 -4.17 -8.23 -5.52
C PRO A 34 -4.50 -6.82 -5.02
N ALA A 35 -3.52 -6.13 -4.44
CA ALA A 35 -3.63 -4.74 -4.04
C ALA A 35 -2.56 -3.87 -4.72
N VAL A 36 -2.96 -2.73 -5.25
CA VAL A 36 -2.07 -1.66 -5.70
C VAL A 36 -2.31 -0.47 -4.80
N GLN A 37 -1.25 0.06 -4.21
CA GLN A 37 -1.34 1.16 -3.25
C GLN A 37 -0.28 2.21 -3.54
N ALA A 38 -0.59 3.47 -3.25
CA ALA A 38 0.38 4.55 -3.24
C ALA A 38 0.28 5.40 -1.97
N GLY A 39 1.37 6.11 -1.67
CA GLY A 39 1.40 7.12 -0.63
C GLY A 39 2.26 8.29 -1.06
N ALA A 40 1.79 9.52 -0.83
CA ALA A 40 2.52 10.75 -1.14
C ALA A 40 2.59 11.64 0.09
N VAL A 41 3.70 12.33 0.29
CA VAL A 41 3.80 13.40 1.28
C VAL A 41 4.84 14.41 0.83
N ARG A 42 4.54 15.70 0.98
CA ARG A 42 5.39 16.81 0.52
C ARG A 42 5.74 16.67 -0.96
N TRP A 43 6.98 16.28 -1.26
CA TRP A 43 7.57 16.22 -2.60
C TRP A 43 7.89 14.80 -3.07
N ALA A 44 7.50 13.78 -2.30
CA ALA A 44 7.88 12.41 -2.57
C ALA A 44 6.74 11.43 -2.29
N GLY A 45 6.91 10.22 -2.79
CA GLY A 45 6.01 9.13 -2.47
C GLY A 45 6.38 7.83 -3.15
N TRP A 46 5.48 6.87 -3.04
CA TRP A 46 5.69 5.51 -3.50
C TRP A 46 4.42 4.93 -4.11
N ALA A 47 4.58 3.96 -4.99
CA ALA A 47 3.51 3.08 -5.49
C ALA A 47 4.00 1.63 -5.43
N PHE A 48 3.15 0.72 -4.97
CA PHE A 48 3.50 -0.66 -4.66
C PHE A 48 2.41 -1.63 -5.12
N CYS A 49 2.80 -2.77 -5.68
CA CYS A 49 1.89 -3.86 -6.01
C CYS A 49 2.13 -5.06 -5.10
N ALA A 50 1.09 -5.48 -4.39
CA ALA A 50 1.06 -6.70 -3.58
C ALA A 50 0.16 -7.75 -4.25
N LEU A 51 0.75 -8.88 -4.64
CA LEU A 51 0.04 -10.10 -5.01
C LEU A 51 -0.12 -11.04 -3.80
N PRO A 52 -1.13 -11.94 -3.79
CA PRO A 52 -1.36 -12.90 -2.71
C PRO A 52 -0.13 -13.76 -2.34
N ASP A 53 0.72 -14.06 -3.31
CA ASP A 53 1.94 -14.87 -3.18
C ASP A 53 3.23 -14.05 -3.08
N SER A 54 3.16 -12.71 -3.03
CA SER A 54 4.32 -11.82 -2.97
C SER A 54 4.49 -11.12 -1.61
N ALA A 55 5.36 -10.10 -1.54
CA ALA A 55 5.44 -9.21 -0.39
C ALA A 55 4.13 -8.44 -0.20
N CYS A 56 3.66 -8.31 1.04
CA CYS A 56 2.52 -7.46 1.39
C CYS A 56 2.99 -6.09 1.92
N LEU A 57 2.06 -5.18 2.19
CA LEU A 57 2.38 -3.86 2.76
C LEU A 57 3.16 -3.96 4.07
N ARG A 58 2.85 -4.94 4.93
CA ARG A 58 3.59 -5.23 6.17
C ARG A 58 5.00 -5.78 5.94
N CYS A 59 5.29 -6.37 4.77
CA CYS A 59 6.68 -6.70 4.43
C CYS A 59 7.51 -5.44 4.15
N LEU A 60 6.86 -4.34 3.71
CA LEU A 60 7.49 -3.07 3.39
C LEU A 60 7.56 -2.13 4.60
N PHE A 61 6.44 -1.91 5.29
CA PHE A 61 6.33 -0.95 6.39
C PHE A 61 6.20 -1.59 7.78
N GLU A 62 6.23 -2.92 7.87
CA GLU A 62 6.18 -3.69 9.13
C GLU A 62 4.83 -3.61 9.85
N ASP A 63 4.51 -2.46 10.42
CA ASP A 63 3.25 -2.17 11.09
C ASP A 63 2.93 -0.67 11.05
N ILE A 64 1.73 -0.30 11.47
CA ILE A 64 1.37 1.10 11.66
C ILE A 64 2.27 1.68 12.77
N PRO A 65 3.01 2.77 12.51
CA PRO A 65 3.81 3.43 13.54
C PRO A 65 2.96 3.80 14.75
N ARG A 66 3.50 3.60 15.96
CA ARG A 66 2.83 4.01 17.22
C ARG A 66 2.86 5.52 17.42
N ASP A 67 3.87 6.17 16.85
CA ASP A 67 3.99 7.62 16.87
C ASP A 67 3.08 8.24 15.81
N ARG A 68 2.58 9.45 16.09
CA ARG A 68 1.74 10.19 15.13
C ARG A 68 2.54 10.48 13.86
N VAL A 69 1.97 10.08 12.72
CA VAL A 69 2.47 10.39 11.39
C VAL A 69 1.51 11.37 10.74
N ASP A 70 2.02 12.53 10.31
CA ASP A 70 1.21 13.53 9.63
C ASP A 70 0.62 12.97 8.32
N THR A 71 -0.66 13.23 8.10
CA THR A 71 -1.37 12.96 6.85
C THR A 71 -0.94 13.94 5.75
N CYS A 72 -1.32 13.65 4.50
CA CYS A 72 -1.15 14.59 3.37
C CYS A 72 -1.76 15.97 3.66
N ALA A 73 -2.91 16.01 4.35
CA ALA A 73 -3.60 17.23 4.70
C ALA A 73 -2.84 18.06 5.75
N GLU A 74 -2.10 17.41 6.65
CA GLU A 74 -1.35 18.05 7.73
C GLU A 74 0.06 18.47 7.29
N ALA A 75 0.79 17.59 6.59
CA ALA A 75 2.15 17.85 6.13
C ALA A 75 2.23 18.61 4.80
N GLY A 76 1.11 18.68 4.08
CA GLY A 76 1.02 19.17 2.71
C GLY A 76 1.54 18.15 1.68
N VAL A 77 0.99 18.22 0.47
CA VAL A 77 1.43 17.40 -0.67
C VAL A 77 1.31 18.20 -1.97
N VAL A 78 2.33 18.09 -2.83
CA VAL A 78 2.36 18.79 -4.11
C VAL A 78 1.54 18.02 -5.14
N GLY A 79 0.51 18.64 -5.71
CA GLY A 79 -0.43 18.00 -6.65
C GLY A 79 0.22 17.19 -7.78
N PRO A 80 1.26 17.69 -8.46
CA PRO A 80 2.04 16.90 -9.43
C PRO A 80 2.58 15.56 -8.91
N VAL A 81 3.00 15.47 -7.63
CA VAL A 81 3.45 14.20 -7.03
C VAL A 81 2.30 13.20 -6.99
N VAL A 82 1.11 13.64 -6.57
CA VAL A 82 -0.10 12.81 -6.53
C VAL A 82 -0.47 12.33 -7.93
N GLY A 83 -0.40 13.21 -8.93
CA GLY A 83 -0.65 12.84 -10.33
C GLY A 83 0.32 11.78 -10.86
N VAL A 84 1.62 11.91 -10.57
CA VAL A 84 2.62 10.90 -10.96
C VAL A 84 2.35 9.55 -10.28
N LEU A 85 2.09 9.54 -8.97
CA LEU A 85 1.85 8.29 -8.25
C LEU A 85 0.55 7.61 -8.65
N GLY A 86 -0.54 8.37 -8.86
CA GLY A 86 -1.79 7.80 -9.38
C GLY A 86 -1.61 7.22 -10.80
N GLY A 87 -0.77 7.85 -11.63
CA GLY A 87 -0.37 7.29 -12.92
C GLY A 87 0.42 5.98 -12.78
N LEU A 88 1.30 5.86 -11.78
CA LEU A 88 2.04 4.63 -11.51
C LEU A 88 1.13 3.51 -10.98
N GLU A 89 0.17 3.82 -10.10
CA GLU A 89 -0.86 2.86 -9.68
C GLU A 89 -1.67 2.35 -10.86
N ALA A 90 -2.17 3.25 -11.71
CA ALA A 90 -2.91 2.89 -12.92
C ALA A 90 -2.06 2.01 -13.86
N ALA A 91 -0.77 2.32 -14.04
CA ALA A 91 0.12 1.50 -14.85
C ALA A 91 0.31 0.08 -14.28
N LEU A 92 0.47 -0.06 -12.96
CA LEU A 92 0.55 -1.37 -12.29
C LEU A 92 -0.77 -2.16 -12.47
N VAL A 93 -1.91 -1.50 -12.35
CA VAL A 93 -3.23 -2.10 -12.60
C VAL A 93 -3.37 -2.58 -14.05
N CYS A 94 -3.03 -1.74 -15.03
CA CYS A 94 -3.07 -2.15 -16.44
C CYS A 94 -2.18 -3.38 -16.71
N ARG A 95 -0.99 -3.42 -16.11
CA ARG A 95 -0.08 -4.58 -16.24
C ARG A 95 -0.69 -5.84 -15.63
N LEU A 96 -1.30 -5.75 -14.44
CA LEU A 96 -2.04 -6.86 -13.83
C LEU A 96 -3.17 -7.38 -14.74
N LEU A 97 -3.97 -6.47 -15.30
CA LEU A 97 -5.08 -6.83 -16.18
C LEU A 97 -4.62 -7.47 -17.50
N GLN A 98 -3.41 -7.14 -17.95
CA GLN A 98 -2.75 -7.77 -19.11
C GLN A 98 -2.09 -9.12 -18.78
N GLY A 99 -2.20 -9.60 -17.53
CA GLY A 99 -1.66 -10.88 -17.09
C GLY A 99 -0.22 -10.83 -16.57
N GLU A 100 0.40 -9.65 -16.46
CA GLU A 100 1.67 -9.52 -15.76
C GLU A 100 1.49 -9.69 -14.25
N ARG A 101 2.56 -10.08 -13.56
CA ARG A 101 2.56 -10.29 -12.11
C ARG A 101 3.62 -9.42 -11.41
N PRO A 102 3.45 -8.09 -11.32
CA PRO A 102 4.42 -7.16 -10.71
C PRO A 102 4.43 -7.17 -9.17
N GLY A 103 4.10 -8.30 -8.53
CA GLY A 103 4.03 -8.39 -7.07
C GLY A 103 5.39 -8.17 -6.44
N GLY A 104 5.49 -7.24 -5.48
CA GLY A 104 6.74 -6.80 -4.87
C GLY A 104 7.38 -5.59 -5.56
N GLU A 105 6.87 -5.16 -6.72
CA GLU A 105 7.39 -3.98 -7.42
C GLU A 105 7.06 -2.70 -6.65
N LEU A 106 8.10 -1.93 -6.30
CA LEU A 106 8.02 -0.69 -5.54
C LEU A 106 8.64 0.45 -6.34
N TRP A 107 7.81 1.43 -6.69
CA TRP A 107 8.22 2.68 -7.32
C TRP A 107 8.34 3.77 -6.28
N HIS A 108 9.46 4.48 -6.26
CA HIS A 108 9.68 5.66 -5.44
C HIS A 108 9.89 6.87 -6.34
N TYR A 109 9.15 7.94 -6.07
CA TYR A 109 9.27 9.21 -6.76
C TYR A 109 9.72 10.30 -5.79
N ASP A 110 10.77 11.04 -6.18
CA ASP A 110 11.27 12.24 -5.49
C ASP A 110 11.25 13.39 -6.50
N ALA A 111 10.27 14.30 -6.36
CA ALA A 111 10.06 15.39 -7.30
C ALA A 111 11.16 16.47 -7.21
N LEU A 112 11.76 16.68 -6.03
CA LEU A 112 12.84 17.65 -5.87
C LEU A 112 14.10 17.22 -6.62
N LYS A 113 14.35 15.91 -6.68
CA LYS A 113 15.47 15.34 -7.43
C LYS A 113 15.10 14.95 -8.87
N GLY A 114 13.83 15.06 -9.25
CA GLY A 114 13.32 14.55 -10.53
C GLY A 114 13.60 13.05 -10.72
N ALA A 115 13.62 12.27 -9.63
CA ALA A 115 14.08 10.90 -9.63
C ALA A 115 12.91 9.92 -9.46
N LEU A 116 12.79 8.99 -10.40
CA LEU A 116 11.90 7.84 -10.31
C LEU A 116 12.74 6.57 -10.23
N ARG A 117 12.58 5.79 -9.16
CA ARG A 117 13.33 4.55 -8.93
C ARG A 117 12.39 3.38 -8.77
N LYS A 118 12.64 2.31 -9.52
CA LYS A 118 12.00 1.02 -9.33
C LYS A 118 12.91 0.12 -8.50
N THR A 119 12.35 -0.47 -7.45
CA THR A 119 12.98 -1.48 -6.59
C THR A 119 12.03 -2.65 -6.40
N PHE A 120 12.47 -3.69 -5.68
CA PHE A 120 11.66 -4.87 -5.42
C PHE A 120 11.71 -5.25 -3.94
N VAL A 121 10.54 -5.38 -3.34
CA VAL A 121 10.35 -5.80 -1.95
C VAL A 121 10.18 -7.31 -1.92
N ARG A 122 10.99 -7.97 -1.09
CA ARG A 122 10.86 -9.41 -0.86
C ARG A 122 9.93 -9.69 0.30
N ARG A 123 9.19 -10.80 0.20
CA ARG A 123 8.40 -11.30 1.33
C ARG A 123 9.33 -11.59 2.50
N ARG A 124 8.99 -11.03 3.65
CA ARG A 124 9.65 -11.29 4.93
C ARG A 124 9.17 -12.60 5.53
N SER A 125 10.09 -13.40 6.07
CA SER A 125 9.77 -14.67 6.76
C SER A 125 9.07 -14.44 8.10
N ASP A 126 9.33 -13.29 8.73
CA ASP A 126 8.80 -12.85 10.02
C ASP A 126 7.64 -11.85 9.90
N CYS A 127 7.06 -11.69 8.70
CA CYS A 127 5.89 -10.82 8.53
C CYS A 127 4.64 -11.52 9.13
N PRO A 128 3.96 -10.92 10.12
CA PRO A 128 2.89 -11.59 10.86
C PRO A 128 1.67 -11.92 9.99
N LEU A 129 1.36 -11.08 8.99
CA LEU A 129 0.28 -11.37 8.03
C LEU A 129 0.67 -12.47 7.05
N CYS A 130 1.89 -12.43 6.54
CA CYS A 130 2.37 -13.45 5.60
C CYS A 130 2.62 -14.80 6.28
N ALA A 131 2.97 -14.82 7.56
CA ALA A 131 3.18 -16.03 8.37
C ALA A 131 1.87 -16.62 8.91
N GLY A 132 0.73 -15.93 8.74
CA GLY A 132 -0.58 -16.40 9.19
C GLY A 132 -0.86 -16.16 10.68
N GLU A 133 -0.12 -15.26 11.33
CA GLU A 133 -0.42 -14.81 12.70
C GLU A 133 -1.59 -13.82 12.71
N ILE A 134 -1.66 -12.94 11.70
CA ILE A 134 -2.82 -12.08 11.46
C ILE A 134 -3.79 -12.84 10.55
N GLN A 135 -4.94 -13.23 11.09
CA GLN A 135 -5.98 -13.98 10.39
C GLN A 135 -7.32 -13.24 10.31
N ASP A 136 -7.45 -12.11 11.03
CA ASP A 136 -8.66 -11.32 11.14
C ASP A 136 -8.38 -9.81 11.04
N LEU A 137 -9.45 -9.03 10.84
CA LEU A 137 -9.41 -7.57 10.75
C LEU A 137 -9.88 -6.91 12.06
N ARG A 138 -9.24 -7.24 13.18
CA ARG A 138 -9.49 -6.58 14.47
C ARG A 138 -9.23 -5.07 14.37
N MET A 139 -10.26 -4.27 14.62
CA MET A 139 -10.21 -2.82 14.41
C MET A 139 -9.19 -2.11 15.31
N GLU A 140 -8.91 -2.66 16.49
CA GLU A 140 -7.90 -2.16 17.44
C GLU A 140 -6.51 -2.05 16.80
N ARG A 141 -6.22 -2.90 15.81
CA ARG A 141 -4.94 -2.88 15.07
C ARG A 141 -4.80 -1.61 14.21
N TYR A 142 -5.91 -1.05 13.73
CA TYR A 142 -5.91 0.07 12.80
C TYR A 142 -6.26 1.40 13.48
N THR A 143 -6.91 1.37 14.64
CA THR A 143 -7.33 2.57 15.37
C THR A 143 -6.27 3.12 16.33
N ALA A 144 -5.25 2.33 16.69
CA ALA A 144 -4.21 2.73 17.65
C ALA A 144 -3.42 3.99 17.24
N ALA A 145 -3.38 4.33 15.95
CA ALA A 145 -2.71 5.54 15.44
C ALA A 145 -3.63 6.77 15.31
N CYS A 146 -4.95 6.62 15.48
CA CYS A 146 -5.92 7.71 15.39
C CYS A 146 -6.28 8.34 16.75
N ALA A 147 -5.74 7.81 17.85
CA ALA A 147 -6.00 8.28 19.21
C ALA A 147 -4.87 9.18 19.70
N ALA A 148 -4.73 10.37 19.11
CA ALA A 148 -4.02 11.52 19.69
C ALA A 148 -4.47 12.82 19.03
#